data_AF-A0A914D2R3-F1
#
_entry.id   AF-A0A914D2R3-F1
#
_cell.length_a   1.000
_cell.length_b   1.000
_cell.length_c   1.000
_cell.angle_alpha   90.00
_cell.angle_beta   90.00
_cell.angle_gamma   90.00
#
_symmetry.space_group_name_H-M   'P 1'
#
loop_
_entity.id
_entity.type
_entity.pdbx_description
1 polymer ?
#
loop_
_entity_poly.entity_id
_entity_poly.type
_entity_poly.pdbx_seq_one_letter_code
_entity_poly.pdbx_strand_id
1 'polypeptide(L)'
;MRLAKGERDLLGKMGLMEGAIIRLILCGKQLSTGEPAMRLYIAFMMLRIWNQEPLWEIAERFTVPRGWLQSTLQATCSQAGSIARFAERLPTLWPLKHLLPEVVQRLHECKRPELVPLLAIDCVKNGRAQLLYENNFKTVGSIAKSRPDDLIKAIDKLNMAQARKIINSAKAIIRDQVAEKAEELEAMGADTSDLLSSI
;
A
#
# COMPACT_ATOMS: atom_id res chain seq x y z
N MET A 1 -14.36 18.50 3.14
CA MET A 1 -14.57 17.14 2.59
C MET A 1 -16.04 17.01 2.19
N ARG A 2 -16.33 16.68 0.92
CA ARG A 2 -17.70 16.31 0.49
C ARG A 2 -17.77 14.78 0.38
N LEU A 3 -18.71 14.17 1.10
CA LEU A 3 -18.97 12.73 1.04
C LEU A 3 -19.65 12.39 -0.30
N ALA A 4 -19.24 11.27 -0.90
CA ALA A 4 -19.86 10.76 -2.12
C ALA A 4 -21.33 10.41 -1.87
N LYS A 5 -22.16 10.40 -2.93
CA LYS A 5 -23.61 10.14 -2.79
C LYS A 5 -23.90 8.81 -2.06
N GLY A 6 -23.16 7.75 -2.39
CA GLY A 6 -23.31 6.46 -1.71
C GLY A 6 -22.92 6.46 -0.23
N GLU A 7 -21.91 7.26 0.16
CA GLU A 7 -21.50 7.41 1.57
C GLU A 7 -22.59 8.14 2.38
N ARG A 8 -23.26 9.13 1.76
CA ARG A 8 -24.39 9.86 2.35
C ARG A 8 -25.63 8.98 2.50
N ASP A 9 -25.93 8.16 1.49
CA ASP A 9 -27.05 7.21 1.57
C ASP A 9 -26.83 6.17 2.67
N LEU A 10 -25.58 5.72 2.85
CA LEU A 10 -25.22 4.74 3.89
C LEU A 10 -25.30 5.34 5.30
N LEU A 11 -24.89 6.61 5.46
CA LEU A 11 -25.11 7.39 6.68
C LEU A 11 -26.60 7.51 7.03
N GLY A 12 -27.44 7.85 6.05
CA GLY A 12 -28.88 7.94 6.23
C GLY A 12 -29.51 6.62 6.67
N LYS A 13 -29.10 5.50 6.05
CA LYS A 13 -29.55 4.15 6.43
C LYS A 13 -29.13 3.74 7.85
N MET A 14 -28.01 4.27 8.35
CA MET A 14 -27.52 4.02 9.71
C MET A 14 -28.06 5.01 10.74
N GLY A 15 -28.92 5.95 10.35
CA GLY A 15 -29.48 6.98 11.25
C GLY A 15 -28.44 7.99 11.73
N LEU A 16 -27.34 8.16 11.00
CA LEU A 16 -26.22 9.03 11.38
C LEU A 16 -26.22 10.31 10.53
N MET A 17 -26.05 11.46 11.18
CA MET A 17 -25.87 12.73 10.47
C MET A 17 -24.45 12.86 9.91
N GLU A 18 -24.31 13.47 8.73
CA GLU A 18 -22.99 13.77 8.12
C GLU A 18 -22.07 14.56 9.07
N GLY A 19 -22.65 15.48 9.84
CA GLY A 19 -21.95 16.27 10.84
C GLY A 19 -21.34 15.45 11.98
N ALA A 20 -21.78 14.20 12.21
CA ALA A 20 -21.13 13.30 13.16
C ALA A 20 -19.75 12.90 12.64
N ILE A 21 -19.66 12.40 11.40
CA ILE A 21 -18.37 11.99 10.80
C ILE A 21 -17.46 13.18 10.55
N ILE A 22 -18.00 14.30 10.07
CA ILE A 22 -17.21 15.51 9.83
C ILE A 22 -16.58 16.01 11.14
N ARG A 23 -17.32 15.94 12.26
CA ARG A 23 -16.76 16.27 13.59
C ARG A 23 -15.65 15.30 14.03
N LEU A 24 -15.68 14.04 13.62
CA LEU A 24 -14.58 13.10 13.91
C LEU A 24 -13.31 13.48 13.17
N ILE A 25 -13.46 13.79 11.88
CA ILE A 25 -12.34 14.21 11.01
C ILE A 25 -11.75 15.53 11.51
N LEU A 26 -12.60 16.51 11.84
CA LEU A 26 -12.15 17.86 12.19
C LEU A 26 -11.69 18.01 13.64
N CYS A 27 -12.34 17.34 14.60
CA CYS A 27 -12.06 17.56 16.02
C CYS A 27 -11.14 16.48 16.62
N GLY A 28 -10.78 15.43 15.87
CA GLY A 28 -9.89 14.36 16.35
C GLY A 28 -10.40 13.67 17.61
N LYS A 29 -11.71 13.74 17.88
CA LYS A 29 -12.29 13.34 19.16
C LYS A 29 -12.08 11.84 19.35
N GLN A 30 -11.56 11.41 20.51
CA GLN A 30 -11.53 10.00 20.88
C GLN A 30 -12.96 9.50 20.99
N LEU A 31 -13.40 8.75 19.99
CA LEU A 31 -14.62 7.96 20.10
C LEU A 31 -14.38 6.77 20.99
N SER A 32 -15.40 6.43 21.76
CA SER A 32 -15.40 5.19 22.51
C SER A 32 -15.53 4.00 21.55
N THR A 33 -14.79 2.92 21.82
CA THR A 33 -14.84 1.70 21.04
C THR A 33 -16.28 1.17 20.99
N GLY A 34 -16.84 1.02 19.78
CA GLY A 34 -18.14 0.38 19.57
C GLY A 34 -19.25 1.29 19.05
N GLU A 35 -19.08 2.62 19.10
CA GLU A 35 -20.08 3.57 18.59
C GLU A 35 -20.32 3.41 17.07
N PRO A 36 -21.57 3.50 16.58
CA PRO A 36 -21.89 3.40 15.16
C PRO A 36 -21.10 4.37 14.28
N ALA A 37 -20.86 5.59 14.78
CA ALA A 37 -20.05 6.59 14.09
C ALA A 37 -18.58 6.14 13.93
N MET A 38 -18.00 5.49 14.94
CA MET A 38 -16.63 4.94 14.87
C MET A 38 -16.52 3.79 13.86
N ARG A 39 -17.51 2.90 13.84
CA ARG A 39 -17.54 1.78 12.89
C ARG A 39 -17.58 2.29 11.46
N LEU A 40 -18.42 3.30 11.22
CA LEU A 40 -18.55 3.91 9.91
C LEU A 40 -17.31 4.70 9.50
N TYR A 41 -16.67 5.35 10.47
CA TYR A 41 -15.38 6.02 10.29
C TYR A 41 -14.30 5.05 9.78
N ILE A 42 -14.16 3.91 10.45
CA ILE A 42 -13.23 2.85 10.05
C ILE A 42 -13.62 2.28 8.69
N ALA A 43 -14.91 2.02 8.45
CA ALA A 43 -15.40 1.49 7.18
C ALA A 43 -15.04 2.41 5.99
N PHE A 44 -15.15 3.73 6.15
CA PHE A 44 -14.72 4.68 5.12
C PHE A 44 -13.22 4.61 4.89
N MET A 45 -12.39 4.53 5.94
CA MET A 45 -10.95 4.33 5.75
C MET A 45 -10.64 3.02 5.01
N MET A 46 -11.31 1.92 5.37
CA MET A 46 -11.14 0.63 4.67
C MET A 46 -11.60 0.69 3.21
N LEU A 47 -12.67 1.42 2.90
CA LEU A 47 -13.14 1.64 1.52
C LEU A 47 -12.12 2.44 0.69
N ARG A 48 -11.41 3.38 1.31
CA ARG A 48 -10.33 4.13 0.63
C ARG A 48 -9.14 3.22 0.35
N ILE A 49 -8.76 2.40 1.33
CA ILE A 49 -7.72 1.37 1.16
C ILE A 49 -8.13 0.40 0.04
N TRP A 50 -9.38 -0.07 0.04
CA TRP A 50 -9.96 -0.92 -1.01
C TRP A 50 -9.82 -0.32 -2.40
N ASN A 51 -10.05 0.99 -2.53
CA ASN A 51 -9.89 1.73 -3.78
C ASN A 51 -8.43 2.07 -4.10
N GLN A 52 -7.47 1.45 -3.41
CA GLN A 52 -6.03 1.60 -3.60
C GLN A 52 -5.50 3.03 -3.33
N GLU A 53 -6.19 3.82 -2.52
CA GLU A 53 -5.63 5.08 -1.99
C GLU A 53 -4.47 4.77 -1.03
N PRO A 54 -3.39 5.54 -1.02
CA PRO A 54 -2.22 5.21 -0.23
C PRO A 54 -2.45 5.50 1.26
N LEU A 55 -1.99 4.60 2.15
CA LEU A 55 -2.30 4.65 3.59
C LEU A 55 -1.93 5.97 4.27
N TRP A 56 -0.88 6.65 3.82
CA TRP A 56 -0.45 7.93 4.40
C TRP A 56 -1.42 9.06 4.09
N GLU A 57 -1.96 9.11 2.87
CA GLU A 57 -2.92 10.12 2.43
C GLU A 57 -4.24 9.91 3.17
N ILE A 58 -4.65 8.65 3.34
CA ILE A 58 -5.79 8.29 4.17
C ILE A 58 -5.54 8.71 5.63
N ALA A 59 -4.38 8.38 6.19
CA ALA A 59 -4.05 8.74 7.57
C ALA A 59 -4.08 10.27 7.80
N GLU A 60 -3.57 11.05 6.86
CA GLU A 60 -3.60 12.52 6.91
C GLU A 60 -5.02 13.07 6.74
N ARG A 61 -5.76 12.58 5.74
CA ARG A 61 -7.14 12.99 5.43
C ARG A 61 -8.11 12.72 6.57
N PHE A 62 -7.93 11.61 7.27
CA PHE A 62 -8.73 11.22 8.43
C PHE A 62 -8.06 11.62 9.76
N THR A 63 -6.94 12.35 9.72
CA THR A 63 -6.25 12.86 10.92
C THR A 63 -6.00 11.74 11.96
N VAL A 64 -5.61 10.56 11.50
CA VAL A 64 -5.32 9.38 12.34
C VAL A 64 -3.83 9.01 12.29
N PRO A 65 -3.27 8.44 13.37
CA PRO A 65 -1.91 7.93 13.33
C PRO A 65 -1.75 6.78 12.32
N ARG A 66 -0.69 6.81 11.51
CA ARG A 66 -0.40 5.77 10.49
C ARG A 66 -0.32 4.36 11.10
N GLY A 67 0.35 4.23 12.24
CA GLY A 67 0.46 2.94 12.96
C GLY A 67 -0.89 2.42 13.46
N TRP A 68 -1.78 3.33 13.87
CA TRP A 68 -3.14 2.97 14.26
C TRP A 68 -3.93 2.47 13.05
N LEU A 69 -3.91 3.20 11.92
CA LEU A 69 -4.58 2.78 10.69
C LEU A 69 -4.09 1.41 10.20
N GLN A 70 -2.78 1.16 10.25
CA GLN A 70 -2.19 -0.11 9.88
C GLN A 70 -2.62 -1.25 10.82
N SER A 71 -2.64 -1.00 12.14
CA SER A 71 -3.12 -1.98 13.12
C SER A 71 -4.61 -2.28 12.92
N THR A 72 -5.43 -1.25 12.68
CA THR A 72 -6.85 -1.39 12.36
C THR A 72 -7.08 -2.19 11.10
N LEU A 73 -6.29 -1.98 10.04
CA LEU A 73 -6.35 -2.78 8.81
C LEU A 73 -6.08 -4.26 9.10
N GLN A 74 -5.00 -4.58 9.82
CA GLN A 74 -4.66 -5.96 10.18
C GLN A 74 -5.75 -6.61 11.03
N ALA A 75 -6.26 -5.90 12.04
CA ALA A 75 -7.36 -6.37 12.88
C ALA A 75 -8.64 -6.59 12.08
N THR A 76 -8.92 -5.74 11.08
CA THR A 76 -10.09 -5.87 10.20
C THR A 76 -9.97 -7.12 9.32
N CYS A 77 -8.80 -7.33 8.69
CA CYS A 77 -8.56 -8.53 7.89
C CYS A 77 -8.66 -9.82 8.72
N SER A 78 -8.10 -9.83 9.94
CA SER A 78 -8.18 -10.98 10.85
C SER A 78 -9.62 -11.28 11.28
N GLN A 79 -10.40 -10.25 11.61
CA GLN A 79 -11.82 -10.41 11.95
C GLN A 79 -12.63 -10.89 10.74
N ALA A 80 -12.43 -10.31 9.56
CA ALA A 80 -13.12 -10.74 8.34
C ALA A 80 -12.80 -12.20 7.99
N GLY A 81 -11.54 -12.64 8.14
CA GLY A 81 -11.17 -14.05 7.97
C GLY A 81 -11.83 -14.97 8.99
N SER A 82 -11.93 -14.53 10.25
CA SER A 82 -12.65 -15.28 11.31
C SER A 82 -14.15 -15.41 11.00
N ILE A 83 -14.77 -14.33 10.52
CA ILE A 83 -16.19 -14.31 10.14
C ILE A 83 -16.43 -15.19 8.91
N ALA A 84 -15.52 -15.18 7.93
CA ALA A 84 -15.61 -16.05 6.76
C ALA A 84 -15.62 -17.54 7.16
N ARG A 85 -14.70 -17.96 8.05
CA ARG A 85 -14.67 -19.32 8.61
C ARG A 85 -15.90 -19.66 9.43
N PHE A 86 -16.43 -18.70 10.17
CA PHE A 86 -17.69 -18.91 10.91
C PHE A 86 -18.87 -19.10 9.95
N ALA A 87 -18.92 -18.32 8.86
CA ALA A 87 -19.97 -18.43 7.84
C ALA A 87 -19.96 -19.78 7.11
N GLU A 88 -18.83 -20.51 7.08
CA GLU A 88 -18.78 -21.88 6.54
C GLU A 88 -19.66 -22.85 7.33
N ARG A 89 -19.89 -22.60 8.62
CA ARG A 89 -20.70 -23.45 9.50
C ARG A 89 -22.19 -23.15 9.43
N LEU A 90 -22.59 -22.03 8.81
CA LEU A 90 -23.97 -21.57 8.74
C LEU A 90 -24.41 -21.35 7.30
N PRO A 91 -25.24 -22.25 6.73
CA PRO A 91 -25.68 -22.15 5.33
C PRO A 91 -26.37 -20.82 4.99
N THR A 92 -27.05 -20.21 5.97
CA THR A 92 -27.72 -18.90 5.81
C THR A 92 -26.75 -17.75 5.57
N LEU A 93 -25.47 -17.90 5.92
CA LEU A 93 -24.42 -16.89 5.76
C LEU A 93 -23.55 -17.13 4.52
N TRP A 94 -24.03 -17.91 3.55
CA TRP A 94 -23.30 -18.19 2.31
C TRP A 94 -22.74 -16.95 1.58
N PRO A 95 -23.39 -15.76 1.56
CA PRO A 95 -22.80 -14.61 0.87
C PRO A 95 -21.49 -14.17 1.53
N LEU A 96 -21.42 -14.21 2.86
CA LEU A 96 -20.22 -13.81 3.61
C LEU A 96 -19.08 -14.81 3.38
N LYS A 97 -19.39 -16.10 3.27
CA LYS A 97 -18.41 -17.15 2.94
C LYS A 97 -17.72 -16.87 1.60
N HIS A 98 -18.45 -16.37 0.61
CA HIS A 98 -17.88 -16.09 -0.72
C HIS A 98 -17.25 -14.71 -0.84
N LEU A 99 -17.83 -13.68 -0.23
CA LEU A 99 -17.38 -12.30 -0.40
C LEU A 99 -16.20 -11.94 0.51
N LEU A 100 -16.18 -12.38 1.77
CA LEU A 100 -15.17 -11.96 2.72
C LEU A 100 -13.73 -12.39 2.36
N PRO A 101 -13.47 -13.58 1.77
CA PRO A 101 -12.13 -13.94 1.34
C PRO A 101 -11.56 -12.98 0.30
N GLU A 102 -12.34 -12.62 -0.71
CA GLU A 102 -11.95 -11.61 -1.71
C GLU A 102 -11.71 -10.26 -1.04
N VAL A 103 -12.55 -9.91 -0.04
CA VAL A 103 -12.39 -8.67 0.69
C VAL A 103 -11.06 -8.61 1.45
N VAL A 104 -10.74 -9.68 2.18
CA VAL A 104 -9.50 -9.80 2.94
C VAL A 104 -8.29 -9.78 2.01
N GLN A 105 -8.36 -10.52 0.90
CA GLN A 105 -7.27 -10.59 -0.07
C GLN A 105 -6.95 -9.22 -0.62
N ARG A 106 -7.93 -8.50 -1.17
CA ARG A 106 -7.70 -7.16 -1.71
C ARG A 106 -7.18 -6.18 -0.67
N LEU A 107 -7.75 -6.16 0.54
CA LEU A 107 -7.25 -5.31 1.62
C LEU A 107 -5.79 -5.62 2.02
N HIS A 108 -5.36 -6.88 1.89
CA HIS A 108 -3.98 -7.30 2.14
C HIS A 108 -3.03 -6.97 0.98
N GLU A 109 -3.55 -7.06 -0.25
CA GLU A 109 -2.87 -6.77 -1.52
C GLU A 109 -2.78 -5.28 -1.85
N CYS A 110 -3.44 -4.39 -1.10
CA CYS A 110 -3.31 -2.92 -1.17
C CYS A 110 -1.90 -2.39 -0.81
N LYS A 111 -0.85 -3.16 -1.08
CA LYS A 111 0.49 -2.67 -1.36
C LYS A 111 0.43 -2.04 -2.75
N ARG A 112 0.73 -0.75 -2.85
CA ARG A 112 0.87 -0.02 -4.13
C ARG A 112 1.67 -0.89 -5.12
N PRO A 113 1.05 -1.48 -6.17
CA PRO A 113 1.76 -2.36 -7.10
C PRO A 113 2.95 -1.66 -7.74
N GLU A 114 2.87 -0.33 -7.91
CA GLU A 114 3.95 0.51 -8.38
C GLU A 114 5.18 0.55 -7.43
N LEU A 115 5.01 0.24 -6.14
CA LEU A 115 6.11 0.14 -5.18
C LEU A 115 6.72 -1.26 -5.13
N VAL A 116 6.05 -2.29 -5.65
CA VAL A 116 6.53 -3.68 -5.59
C VAL A 116 7.94 -3.82 -6.18
N PRO A 117 8.26 -3.22 -7.35
CA PRO A 117 9.62 -3.27 -7.89
C PRO A 117 10.65 -2.60 -6.97
N LEU A 118 10.26 -1.54 -6.25
CA LEU A 118 11.14 -0.80 -5.34
C LEU A 118 11.42 -1.58 -4.05
N LEU A 119 10.49 -2.45 -3.63
CA LEU A 119 10.64 -3.30 -2.45
C LEU A 119 11.63 -4.46 -2.66
N ALA A 120 11.98 -4.78 -3.91
CA ALA A 120 13.03 -5.75 -4.22
C ALA A 120 14.44 -5.22 -3.90
N ILE A 121 14.60 -3.89 -3.77
CA ILE A 121 15.89 -3.26 -3.50
C ILE A 121 16.25 -3.41 -2.02
N ASP A 122 17.47 -3.85 -1.74
CA ASP A 122 17.96 -3.98 -0.38
C ASP A 122 17.89 -2.66 0.38
N CYS A 123 17.48 -2.75 1.65
CA CYS A 123 17.29 -1.62 2.56
C CYS A 123 16.11 -0.69 2.22
N VAL A 124 15.27 -1.04 1.23
CA VAL A 124 14.05 -0.31 0.89
C VAL A 124 12.82 -1.04 1.46
N LYS A 125 12.31 -0.56 2.59
CA LYS A 125 11.02 -0.99 3.15
C LYS A 125 9.89 -0.12 2.61
N ASN A 126 8.63 -0.52 2.80
CA ASN A 126 7.44 0.21 2.34
C ASN A 126 7.51 1.74 2.51
N GLY A 127 7.87 2.23 3.70
CA GLY A 127 7.98 3.68 3.93
C GLY A 127 9.03 4.38 3.06
N ARG A 128 10.17 3.74 2.79
CA ARG A 128 11.22 4.29 1.91
C ARG A 128 10.86 4.15 0.43
N ALA A 129 10.25 3.04 0.03
CA ALA A 129 9.75 2.86 -1.34
C ALA A 129 8.77 3.98 -1.71
N GLN A 130 7.91 4.35 -0.77
CA GLN A 130 6.95 5.42 -0.96
C GLN A 130 7.61 6.79 -1.14
N LEU A 131 8.57 7.15 -0.27
CA LEU A 131 9.33 8.39 -0.38
C LEU A 131 10.12 8.47 -1.69
N LEU A 132 10.74 7.37 -2.11
CA LEU A 132 11.41 7.27 -3.40
C LEU A 132 10.45 7.58 -4.55
N TYR A 133 9.27 6.95 -4.55
CA TYR A 133 8.28 7.13 -5.60
C TYR A 133 7.75 8.57 -5.68
N GLU A 134 7.51 9.20 -4.53
CA GLU A 134 7.08 10.60 -4.42
C GLU A 134 8.16 11.58 -4.89
N ASN A 135 9.44 11.25 -4.71
CA ASN A 135 10.58 12.03 -5.18
C ASN A 135 11.02 11.68 -6.62
N ASN A 136 10.12 11.12 -7.44
CA ASN A 136 10.36 10.74 -8.84
C ASN A 136 11.32 9.55 -9.08
N PHE A 137 11.71 8.82 -8.05
CA PHE A 137 12.45 7.55 -8.19
C PHE A 137 11.49 6.37 -8.32
N LYS A 138 10.79 6.31 -9.46
CA LYS A 138 9.68 5.38 -9.67
C LYS A 138 10.09 3.97 -10.12
N THR A 139 11.32 3.80 -10.61
CA THR A 139 11.79 2.51 -11.14
C THR A 139 13.15 2.12 -10.58
N VAL A 140 13.45 0.82 -10.53
CA VAL A 140 14.78 0.32 -10.12
C VAL A 140 15.88 0.94 -10.99
N GLY A 141 15.63 1.09 -12.30
CA GLY A 141 16.56 1.75 -13.21
C GLY A 141 16.81 3.23 -12.90
N SER A 142 15.77 3.98 -12.46
CA SER A 142 15.94 5.38 -12.04
C SER A 142 16.86 5.51 -10.81
N ILE A 143 16.76 4.57 -9.88
CA ILE A 143 17.61 4.50 -8.68
C ILE A 143 19.03 4.07 -9.07
N ALA A 144 19.19 3.07 -9.93
CA ALA A 144 20.49 2.60 -10.37
C ALA A 144 21.35 3.68 -11.06
N LYS A 145 20.70 4.62 -11.77
CA LYS A 145 21.35 5.75 -12.46
C LYS A 145 21.62 6.97 -11.59
N SER A 146 20.98 7.06 -10.42
CA SER A 146 21.04 8.23 -9.54
C SER A 146 22.34 8.30 -8.72
N ARG A 147 22.69 9.50 -8.24
CA ARG A 147 23.85 9.68 -7.35
C ARG A 147 23.41 9.51 -5.89
N PRO A 148 24.29 9.00 -5.00
CA PRO A 148 23.96 8.86 -3.59
C PRO A 148 23.49 10.16 -2.92
N ASP A 149 24.05 11.30 -3.34
CA ASP A 149 23.70 12.62 -2.81
C ASP A 149 22.25 13.01 -3.14
N ASP A 150 21.71 12.56 -4.28
CA ASP A 150 20.34 12.85 -4.69
C ASP A 150 19.35 12.04 -3.84
N LEU A 151 19.67 10.78 -3.51
CA LEU A 151 18.86 9.97 -2.60
C LEU A 151 18.84 10.53 -1.19
N ILE A 152 19.97 11.05 -0.69
CA ILE A 152 20.05 11.63 0.66
C ILE A 152 19.19 12.89 0.76
N LYS A 153 19.15 13.71 -0.30
CA LYS A 153 18.28 14.90 -0.36
C LYS A 153 16.80 14.53 -0.44
N ALA A 154 16.47 13.43 -1.12
CA ALA A 154 15.10 12.99 -1.33
C ALA A 154 14.49 12.25 -0.12
N ILE A 155 15.31 11.50 0.64
CA ILE A 155 14.85 10.66 1.74
C ILE A 155 15.39 11.18 3.07
N ASP A 156 14.48 11.64 3.93
CA ASP A 156 14.84 12.05 5.28
C ASP A 156 15.48 10.89 6.08
N LYS A 157 16.51 11.20 6.87
CA LYS A 157 17.27 10.24 7.70
C LYS A 157 17.96 9.12 6.92
N LEU A 158 18.36 9.35 5.68
CA LEU A 158 19.21 8.42 4.93
C LEU A 158 20.69 8.77 5.10
N ASN A 159 21.52 7.79 5.47
CA ASN A 159 22.97 8.00 5.55
C ASN A 159 23.68 7.60 4.24
N MET A 160 24.91 8.07 4.06
CA MET A 160 25.67 7.85 2.82
C MET A 160 25.96 6.37 2.52
N ALA A 161 26.17 5.56 3.57
CA ALA A 161 26.37 4.13 3.42
C ALA A 161 25.09 3.42 2.92
N GLN A 162 23.92 3.78 3.44
CA GLN A 162 22.62 3.26 3.03
C GLN A 162 22.29 3.69 1.61
N ALA A 163 22.54 4.96 1.24
CA ALA A 163 22.32 5.46 -0.11
C ALA A 163 23.15 4.67 -1.14
N ARG A 164 24.44 4.45 -0.86
CA ARG A 164 25.31 3.61 -1.71
C ARG A 164 24.81 2.17 -1.80
N LYS A 165 24.38 1.59 -0.69
CA LYS A 165 23.87 0.21 -0.66
C LYS A 165 22.58 0.06 -1.49
N ILE A 166 21.66 1.02 -1.40
CA ILE A 166 20.42 1.05 -2.19
C ILE A 166 20.75 1.12 -3.69
N ILE A 167 21.64 2.04 -4.10
CA ILE A 167 22.05 2.16 -5.51
C ILE A 167 22.75 0.89 -6.01
N ASN A 168 23.66 0.32 -5.22
CA ASN A 168 24.38 -0.89 -5.61
C ASN A 168 23.45 -2.11 -5.75
N SER A 169 22.47 -2.24 -4.84
CA SER A 169 21.44 -3.28 -4.95
C SER A 169 20.55 -3.07 -6.17
N ALA A 170 20.13 -1.83 -6.45
CA ALA A 170 19.37 -1.52 -7.66
C ALA A 170 20.17 -1.84 -8.94
N LYS A 171 21.48 -1.54 -8.97
CA LYS A 171 22.36 -1.91 -10.09
C LYS A 171 22.46 -3.42 -10.25
N ALA A 172 22.62 -4.17 -9.15
CA ALA A 172 22.68 -5.63 -9.18
C ALA A 172 21.40 -6.22 -9.79
N ILE A 173 20.22 -5.77 -9.33
CA ILE A 173 18.93 -6.20 -9.88
C ILE A 173 18.85 -5.95 -11.40
N ILE A 174 19.32 -4.79 -11.87
CA ILE A 174 19.35 -4.49 -13.31
C ILE A 174 20.33 -5.41 -14.05
N ARG A 175 21.50 -5.72 -13.49
CA ARG A 175 22.44 -6.68 -14.11
C ARG A 175 21.81 -8.06 -14.23
N ASP A 176 21.17 -8.54 -13.17
CA ASP A 176 20.53 -9.85 -13.15
C ASP A 176 19.40 -9.93 -14.19
N GLN A 177 18.57 -8.89 -14.28
CA GLN A 177 17.50 -8.79 -15.29
C GLN A 177 18.02 -8.73 -16.73
N VAL A 178 19.18 -8.13 -16.96
CA VAL A 178 19.75 -8.09 -18.31
C VAL A 178 20.42 -9.42 -18.64
N ALA A 179 21.09 -10.07 -17.69
CA ALA A 179 21.66 -11.39 -17.87
C ALA A 179 20.59 -12.45 -18.18
N GLU A 180 19.49 -12.47 -17.42
CA GLU A 180 18.36 -13.37 -17.65
C GLU A 180 17.77 -13.19 -19.05
N LYS A 181 17.51 -11.93 -19.46
CA LYS A 181 17.00 -11.64 -20.80
C LYS A 181 17.99 -11.95 -21.93
N ALA A 182 19.29 -11.80 -21.68
CA ALA A 182 20.31 -12.15 -22.66
C ALA A 182 20.32 -13.67 -22.90
N GLU A 183 20.25 -14.47 -21.83
CA GLU A 183 20.17 -15.93 -21.91
C GLU A 183 18.91 -16.41 -22.65
N GLU A 184 17.75 -15.77 -22.39
CA GLU A 184 16.50 -16.05 -23.14
C GLU A 184 16.64 -15.75 -24.64
N LEU A 185 17.31 -14.66 -25.01
CA LEU A 185 17.53 -14.25 -26.39
C LEU A 185 18.52 -15.17 -27.11
N GLU A 186 19.58 -15.59 -26.44
CA GLU A 186 20.54 -16.58 -26.94
C GLU A 186 19.87 -17.95 -27.17
N ALA A 187 18.98 -18.37 -26.26
CA ALA A 187 18.18 -19.58 -26.43
C ALA A 187 17.22 -19.49 -27.65
N MET A 188 16.82 -18.29 -28.04
CA MET A 188 16.05 -18.02 -29.26
C MET A 188 16.92 -17.75 -30.50
N GLY A 189 18.24 -17.87 -30.39
CA GLY A 189 19.20 -17.76 -31.50
C GLY A 189 19.63 -16.33 -31.87
N ALA A 190 19.43 -15.35 -30.99
CA ALA A 190 19.95 -13.99 -31.17
C ALA A 190 21.35 -13.83 -30.55
N ASP A 191 22.24 -13.06 -31.19
CA ASP A 191 23.55 -12.71 -30.65
C ASP A 191 23.41 -11.53 -29.66
N THR A 192 23.82 -11.72 -28.41
CA THR A 192 23.71 -10.71 -27.34
C THR A 192 25.06 -10.25 -26.80
N SER A 193 26.16 -10.63 -27.44
CA SER A 193 27.53 -10.34 -27.01
C SER A 193 27.80 -8.83 -26.78
N ASP A 194 27.17 -7.96 -27.57
CA ASP A 194 27.27 -6.50 -27.43
C ASP A 194 26.50 -5.94 -26.21
N LEU A 195 25.42 -6.60 -25.76
CA LEU A 195 24.59 -6.14 -24.63
C LEU A 195 25.28 -6.38 -23.29
N LEU A 196 25.95 -7.52 -23.11
CA LEU A 196 26.65 -7.87 -21.88
C LEU A 196 27.94 -7.07 -21.67
N SER A 197 28.58 -6.61 -22.76
CA SER A 197 29.82 -5.84 -22.70
C SER A 197 29.64 -4.39 -22.19
N SER A 198 28.40 -3.89 -22.15
CA SER A 198 28.05 -2.50 -21.80
C SER A 198 27.53 -2.33 -20.36
N ILE A 199 27.58 -3.38 -19.52
CA ILE A 199 27.02 -3.45 -18.15
C ILE A 199 28.13 -3.43 -17.08
#